data_AF-A0A9D9YSN4-F1
#
_entry.id   AF-A0A9D9YSN4-F1
#
_cell.length_a   1.000
_cell.length_b   1.000
_cell.length_c   1.000
_cell.angle_alpha   90.00
_cell.angle_beta   90.00
_cell.angle_gamma   90.00
#
_symmetry.space_group_name_H-M   'P 1'
#
loop_
_entity.id
_entity.type
_entity.pdbx_description
1 polymer ?
#
loop_
_entity_poly.entity_id
_entity_poly.type
_entity_poly.pdbx_seq_one_letter_code
_entity_poly.pdbx_strand_id
1 'polypeptide(L)'
;MKRYNTKRPTQLSLSALSLALVSALGSAASAGETIVWDGNSPATMLKTINFVNKSLGPKDLINSIDGNNITVNDTTGTKPIKADVYGAYSYGKGTSTPPENVTNNTVTIQSGKIIRGTVTIAGVVYPDKGGYVYGGYARDGAALKNRTIINGGEIEVGAYGGRSHDFDASENTLKMTGGAINTFDAIGGSSEKGHTDKNIVTIVDGAIKRGVTGGYTVEGNARDNVVTINGGTIGEDVMGGDAARQLVYTHKSTVNYDSYTINNTVNINGGIIGGNVYGGHSGGNNEFGKDENNKPAKLHADFSNNNKVNITKGSITGSVIGGYTQLTTSQSQTNNNVINISGGTVRGAVWGGLDFSTSNPNNLNESKENKVSISDGAVTGRVYGGYSNLGNAIGNTLTITGGTLDSSVYGGNIANGTENKAELNKVEVSGGEVKGSVYGGFSESDGIKSNTISNSVLISDKANVQKVYGG
;
A
#
# COMPACT_ATOMS: atom_id res chain seq x y z
N MET A 1 -61.72 -56.43 2.79
CA MET A 1 -60.95 -57.40 2.00
C MET A 1 -61.00 -56.96 0.52
N LYS A 2 -59.83 -56.75 -0.13
CA LYS A 2 -59.55 -56.48 -1.58
C LYS A 2 -60.17 -55.20 -2.20
N ARG A 3 -59.40 -54.13 -2.46
CA ARG A 3 -58.47 -53.79 -3.59
C ARG A 3 -59.12 -53.68 -4.98
N TYR A 4 -59.00 -52.49 -5.60
CA TYR A 4 -58.57 -52.14 -6.99
C TYR A 4 -59.06 -50.69 -7.28
N ASN A 5 -58.24 -49.63 -7.21
CA ASN A 5 -57.25 -49.14 -8.16
C ASN A 5 -57.82 -48.85 -9.57
N THR A 6 -57.96 -47.58 -9.99
CA THR A 6 -57.11 -46.95 -11.02
C THR A 6 -57.64 -45.59 -11.54
N LYS A 7 -56.67 -44.69 -11.81
CA LYS A 7 -56.63 -43.57 -12.78
C LYS A 7 -57.19 -42.17 -12.42
N ARG A 8 -56.24 -41.28 -12.11
CA ARG A 8 -56.19 -39.80 -12.38
C ARG A 8 -56.09 -39.52 -13.91
N PRO A 9 -56.00 -38.26 -14.41
CA PRO A 9 -56.21 -36.91 -13.84
C PRO A 9 -57.05 -35.97 -14.74
N THR A 10 -57.45 -34.78 -14.26
CA THR A 10 -57.26 -33.48 -14.97
C THR A 10 -57.55 -32.29 -14.06
N GLN A 11 -56.83 -31.21 -14.33
CA GLN A 11 -56.67 -29.98 -13.56
C GLN A 11 -57.90 -29.05 -13.50
N LEU A 12 -57.80 -28.14 -12.52
CA LEU A 12 -58.18 -26.72 -12.48
C LEU A 12 -59.54 -26.29 -11.90
N SER A 13 -59.39 -25.56 -10.78
CA SER A 13 -59.95 -24.23 -10.47
C SER A 13 -61.00 -24.16 -9.36
N LEU A 14 -61.00 -22.97 -8.72
CA LEU A 14 -61.64 -22.51 -7.49
C LEU A 14 -60.88 -22.93 -6.22
N SER A 15 -60.43 -22.02 -5.36
CA SER A 15 -61.16 -20.86 -4.84
C SER A 15 -60.26 -19.72 -4.36
N ALA A 16 -60.81 -18.52 -4.39
CA ALA A 16 -60.28 -17.29 -3.81
C ALA A 16 -60.05 -17.40 -2.29
N LEU A 17 -58.96 -16.78 -1.79
CA LEU A 17 -58.94 -15.81 -0.67
C LEU A 17 -57.48 -15.53 -0.25
N SER A 18 -57.01 -14.30 -0.46
CA SER A 18 -56.47 -13.42 0.60
C SER A 18 -55.58 -12.33 0.02
N LEU A 19 -55.93 -11.11 0.44
CA LEU A 19 -55.21 -9.86 0.27
C LEU A 19 -53.91 -9.92 1.10
N ALA A 20 -52.74 -9.82 0.45
CA ALA A 20 -51.50 -9.42 1.12
C ALA A 20 -50.59 -8.69 0.13
N LEU A 21 -50.45 -7.40 0.37
CA LEU A 21 -49.37 -6.55 -0.12
C LEU A 21 -48.03 -7.16 0.34
N VAL A 22 -47.19 -7.63 -0.58
CA VAL A 22 -45.75 -7.80 -0.32
C VAL A 22 -44.99 -7.20 -1.50
N SER A 23 -44.56 -5.96 -1.26
CA SER A 23 -43.42 -5.33 -1.90
C SER A 23 -42.17 -6.20 -1.77
N ALA A 24 -41.61 -6.65 -2.89
CA ALA A 24 -40.20 -7.02 -3.02
C ALA A 24 -39.82 -7.09 -4.51
N LEU A 25 -40.01 -5.97 -5.22
CA LEU A 25 -39.15 -5.69 -6.37
C LEU A 25 -37.88 -5.08 -5.78
N GLY A 26 -36.75 -5.77 -5.96
CA GLY A 26 -35.47 -5.38 -5.40
C GLY A 26 -35.14 -3.92 -5.69
N SER A 27 -34.73 -3.19 -4.64
CA SER A 27 -34.15 -1.87 -4.75
C SER A 27 -32.84 -1.98 -5.52
N ALA A 28 -32.89 -1.72 -6.83
CA ALA A 28 -31.69 -1.45 -7.60
C ALA A 28 -30.98 -0.24 -6.98
N ALA A 29 -29.71 -0.40 -6.61
CA ALA A 29 -28.82 0.68 -6.23
C ALA A 29 -28.91 1.79 -7.29
N SER A 30 -29.27 3.01 -6.90
CA SER A 30 -29.34 4.13 -7.83
C SER A 30 -27.92 4.59 -8.14
N ALA A 31 -27.31 3.99 -9.16
CA ALA A 31 -26.00 4.37 -9.64
C ALA A 31 -26.02 5.76 -10.31
N GLY A 32 -24.91 6.51 -10.20
CA GLY A 32 -24.61 7.60 -11.13
C GLY A 32 -25.04 9.02 -10.73
N GLU A 33 -25.00 9.40 -9.46
CA GLU A 33 -25.22 10.80 -9.07
C GLU A 33 -24.04 11.71 -9.44
N THR A 34 -24.33 12.96 -9.83
CA THR A 34 -23.30 14.00 -10.02
C THR A 34 -23.58 15.18 -9.12
N ILE A 35 -22.61 15.57 -8.29
CA ILE A 35 -22.72 16.65 -7.31
C ILE A 35 -21.55 17.60 -7.47
N VAL A 36 -21.83 18.91 -7.49
CA VAL A 36 -20.81 19.97 -7.52
C VAL A 36 -21.02 20.91 -6.34
N TRP A 37 -20.00 21.04 -5.50
CA TRP A 37 -19.93 21.97 -4.39
C TRP A 37 -19.01 23.13 -4.75
N ASP A 38 -19.57 24.33 -4.90
CA ASP A 38 -18.83 25.56 -5.22
C ASP A 38 -18.78 26.56 -4.04
N GLY A 39 -19.20 26.13 -2.85
CA GLY A 39 -19.37 26.96 -1.65
C GLY A 39 -20.67 27.79 -1.63
N ASN A 40 -21.33 28.02 -2.76
CA ASN A 40 -22.64 28.67 -2.84
C ASN A 40 -23.79 27.66 -2.96
N SER A 41 -23.46 26.40 -3.24
CA SER A 41 -24.38 25.27 -3.19
C SER A 41 -25.23 25.25 -1.90
N PRO A 42 -26.52 24.85 -1.99
CA PRO A 42 -27.39 24.78 -0.82
C PRO A 42 -26.81 23.90 0.30
N ALA A 43 -26.99 24.31 1.55
CA ALA A 43 -26.54 23.55 2.72
C ALA A 43 -27.10 22.10 2.76
N THR A 44 -28.20 21.84 2.07
CA THR A 44 -28.82 20.51 1.91
C THR A 44 -27.97 19.52 1.10
N MET A 45 -26.94 19.98 0.40
CA MET A 45 -25.92 19.11 -0.23
C MET A 45 -24.94 18.53 0.80
N LEU A 46 -24.73 19.21 1.93
CA LEU A 46 -24.00 18.67 3.06
C LEU A 46 -24.95 17.84 3.92
N LYS A 47 -24.58 16.59 4.16
CA LYS A 47 -25.42 15.62 4.85
C LYS A 47 -24.71 15.02 6.05
N THR A 48 -25.51 14.50 6.98
CA THR A 48 -24.96 13.68 8.06
C THR A 48 -24.72 12.28 7.51
N ILE A 49 -23.45 11.91 7.35
CA ILE A 49 -23.02 10.55 6.97
C ILE A 49 -22.51 9.89 8.25
N ASN A 50 -23.23 8.88 8.75
CA ASN A 50 -22.89 8.12 9.96
C ASN A 50 -22.26 8.92 11.09
N PHE A 51 -23.11 9.56 11.88
CA PHE A 51 -22.71 10.31 13.06
C PHE A 51 -21.78 11.51 12.79
N VAL A 52 -21.19 11.65 11.60
CA VAL A 52 -20.42 12.81 11.13
C VAL A 52 -21.37 13.78 10.43
N ASN A 53 -21.71 14.87 11.13
CA ASN A 53 -22.53 15.95 10.56
C ASN A 53 -21.76 16.70 9.45
N LYS A 54 -22.48 17.16 8.41
CA LYS A 54 -22.00 18.08 7.34
C LYS A 54 -20.95 17.52 6.37
N SER A 55 -20.88 16.20 6.19
CA SER A 55 -20.07 15.57 5.14
C SER A 55 -20.67 15.82 3.75
N LEU A 56 -19.84 15.73 2.71
CA LEU A 56 -20.27 15.82 1.32
C LEU A 56 -20.21 14.45 0.65
N GLY A 57 -21.27 14.08 -0.08
CA GLY A 57 -21.36 12.83 -0.84
C GLY A 57 -22.71 12.70 -1.55
N PRO A 58 -23.01 11.54 -2.17
CA PRO A 58 -24.27 11.26 -2.86
C PRO A 58 -25.51 11.59 -2.03
N LYS A 59 -26.65 11.82 -2.69
CA LYS A 59 -27.89 12.12 -2.00
C LYS A 59 -28.40 10.90 -1.24
N ASP A 60 -28.34 9.72 -1.83
CA ASP A 60 -28.66 8.47 -1.13
C ASP A 60 -27.38 7.77 -0.68
N LEU A 61 -26.96 8.07 0.55
CA LEU A 61 -25.74 7.53 1.16
C LEU A 61 -25.82 6.06 1.54
N ILE A 62 -26.98 5.42 1.35
CA ILE A 62 -27.19 4.02 1.68
C ILE A 62 -27.28 3.21 0.39
N ASN A 63 -28.01 3.71 -0.63
CA ASN A 63 -28.24 2.95 -1.86
C ASN A 63 -27.44 3.45 -3.08
N SER A 64 -26.80 4.62 -3.02
CA SER A 64 -25.97 5.14 -4.10
C SER A 64 -24.50 4.80 -3.87
N ILE A 65 -24.19 3.52 -4.03
CA ILE A 65 -22.87 2.93 -3.79
C ILE A 65 -22.03 2.80 -5.07
N ASP A 66 -22.60 3.10 -6.25
CA ASP A 66 -21.93 2.90 -7.54
C ASP A 66 -21.98 4.14 -8.47
N GLY A 67 -20.86 4.41 -9.13
CA GLY A 67 -20.80 5.30 -10.30
C GLY A 67 -20.95 6.80 -10.04
N ASN A 68 -20.89 7.26 -8.80
CA ASN A 68 -21.09 8.67 -8.46
C ASN A 68 -19.90 9.56 -8.83
N ASN A 69 -20.16 10.85 -9.07
CA ASN A 69 -19.16 11.86 -9.37
C ASN A 69 -19.36 13.11 -8.49
N ILE A 70 -18.46 13.31 -7.54
CA ILE A 70 -18.51 14.42 -6.57
C ILE A 70 -17.37 15.39 -6.89
N THR A 71 -17.69 16.66 -7.10
CA THR A 71 -16.70 17.71 -7.37
C THR A 71 -16.74 18.80 -6.31
N VAL A 72 -15.58 19.16 -5.75
CA VAL A 72 -15.39 20.31 -4.87
C VAL A 72 -14.62 21.38 -5.62
N ASN A 73 -15.20 22.56 -5.76
CA ASN A 73 -14.65 23.70 -6.51
C ASN A 73 -14.99 25.02 -5.81
N ASP A 74 -14.66 25.14 -4.52
CA ASP A 74 -14.75 26.43 -3.82
C ASP A 74 -13.56 27.29 -4.25
N THR A 75 -13.78 28.17 -5.23
CA THR A 75 -12.76 29.10 -5.74
C THR A 75 -12.55 30.31 -4.83
N THR A 76 -13.46 30.55 -3.88
CA THR A 76 -13.35 31.66 -2.92
C THR A 76 -12.40 31.32 -1.78
N GLY A 77 -12.26 30.04 -1.45
CA GLY A 77 -11.46 29.56 -0.32
C GLY A 77 -12.02 29.94 1.06
N THR A 78 -13.20 30.56 1.11
CA THR A 78 -13.80 31.08 2.34
C THR A 78 -14.79 30.12 2.99
N LYS A 79 -15.16 29.03 2.30
CA LYS A 79 -16.23 28.12 2.74
C LYS A 79 -15.72 26.68 2.84
N PRO A 80 -14.86 26.41 3.84
CA PRO A 80 -14.30 25.09 4.03
C PRO A 80 -15.39 24.05 4.29
N ILE A 81 -15.23 22.86 3.72
CA ILE A 81 -15.97 21.67 4.14
C ILE A 81 -15.35 21.19 5.44
N LYS A 82 -16.09 21.33 6.55
CA LYS A 82 -15.64 20.93 7.90
C LYS A 82 -16.06 19.50 8.23
N ALA A 83 -15.72 18.55 7.37
CA ALA A 83 -16.10 17.15 7.43
C ALA A 83 -15.31 16.35 6.38
N ASP A 84 -15.69 15.09 6.18
CA ASP A 84 -15.16 14.26 5.10
C ASP A 84 -15.92 14.46 3.78
N VAL A 85 -15.26 14.10 2.68
CA VAL A 85 -15.86 14.02 1.34
C VAL A 85 -15.81 12.57 0.85
N TYR A 86 -16.95 12.04 0.41
CA TYR A 86 -17.09 10.66 -0.05
C TYR A 86 -17.65 10.63 -1.46
N GLY A 87 -17.07 9.82 -2.34
CA GLY A 87 -17.68 9.49 -3.62
C GLY A 87 -18.91 8.60 -3.41
N ALA A 88 -18.82 7.68 -2.46
CA ALA A 88 -19.93 6.97 -1.86
C ALA A 88 -19.50 6.36 -0.52
N TYR A 89 -20.48 5.97 0.28
CA TYR A 89 -20.28 5.34 1.58
C TYR A 89 -21.25 4.17 1.70
N SER A 90 -20.79 2.96 2.08
CA SER A 90 -21.72 1.87 2.47
C SER A 90 -21.72 1.65 3.98
N TYR A 91 -22.92 1.50 4.54
CA TYR A 91 -23.13 1.27 5.98
C TYR A 91 -23.89 -0.03 6.23
N GLY A 92 -23.16 -1.12 6.42
CA GLY A 92 -23.76 -2.32 6.96
C GLY A 92 -23.83 -2.29 8.47
N LYS A 93 -25.00 -2.53 9.04
CA LYS A 93 -25.13 -3.01 10.42
C LYS A 93 -24.73 -4.48 10.57
N GLY A 94 -23.78 -4.99 9.76
CA GLY A 94 -23.45 -6.43 9.71
C GLY A 94 -24.66 -7.32 9.37
N THR A 95 -25.70 -6.76 8.75
CA THR A 95 -26.94 -7.45 8.38
C THR A 95 -27.24 -7.37 6.88
N SER A 96 -26.42 -6.65 6.10
CA SER A 96 -26.61 -6.59 4.64
C SER A 96 -26.14 -7.91 4.03
N THR A 97 -27.08 -8.64 3.46
CA THR A 97 -26.80 -9.83 2.66
C THR A 97 -27.47 -9.62 1.30
N PRO A 98 -26.71 -9.50 0.20
CA PRO A 98 -25.24 -9.55 0.09
C PRO A 98 -24.53 -8.26 0.59
N PRO A 99 -23.20 -8.29 0.81
CA PRO A 99 -22.39 -7.12 1.15
C PRO A 99 -22.53 -5.99 0.12
N GLU A 100 -22.48 -4.74 0.58
CA GLU A 100 -22.65 -3.54 -0.24
C GLU A 100 -21.28 -2.99 -0.69
N ASN A 101 -20.83 -3.49 -1.84
CA ASN A 101 -19.60 -3.02 -2.47
C ASN A 101 -19.77 -1.56 -2.95
N VAL A 102 -18.77 -0.73 -2.66
CA VAL A 102 -18.71 0.65 -3.13
C VAL A 102 -17.82 0.70 -4.36
N THR A 103 -18.39 0.99 -5.52
CA THR A 103 -17.70 0.80 -6.80
C THR A 103 -17.75 1.99 -7.75
N ASN A 104 -16.69 2.17 -8.54
CA ASN A 104 -16.67 3.12 -9.68
C ASN A 104 -16.99 4.59 -9.35
N ASN A 105 -16.88 5.01 -8.08
CA ASN A 105 -17.17 6.38 -7.69
C ASN A 105 -15.94 7.27 -7.91
N THR A 106 -16.16 8.55 -8.18
CA THR A 106 -15.10 9.55 -8.40
C THR A 106 -15.32 10.75 -7.50
N VAL A 107 -14.28 11.16 -6.76
CA VAL A 107 -14.21 12.47 -6.10
C VAL A 107 -13.15 13.32 -6.76
N THR A 108 -13.50 14.54 -7.15
CA THR A 108 -12.59 15.53 -7.73
C THR A 108 -12.51 16.76 -6.85
N ILE A 109 -11.31 17.08 -6.35
CA ILE A 109 -11.01 18.32 -5.64
C ILE A 109 -10.34 19.27 -6.64
N GLN A 110 -11.10 20.23 -7.15
CA GLN A 110 -10.59 21.27 -8.04
C GLN A 110 -9.92 22.40 -7.25
N SER A 111 -10.59 22.86 -6.19
CA SER A 111 -10.11 23.88 -5.27
C SER A 111 -10.91 23.84 -3.96
N GLY A 112 -10.50 24.63 -2.97
CA GLY A 112 -11.20 24.77 -1.69
C GLY A 112 -10.43 24.11 -0.54
N LYS A 113 -11.06 24.09 0.64
CA LYS A 113 -10.48 23.54 1.87
C LYS A 113 -11.38 22.45 2.46
N ILE A 114 -10.80 21.30 2.78
CA ILE A 114 -11.45 20.18 3.45
C ILE A 114 -10.72 19.97 4.76
N ILE A 115 -11.40 20.30 5.85
CA ILE A 115 -10.78 20.42 7.19
C ILE A 115 -11.59 19.64 8.21
N ARG A 116 -10.94 19.34 9.34
CA ARG A 116 -11.62 18.80 10.50
C ARG A 116 -12.71 19.76 10.97
N GLY A 117 -13.78 19.19 11.46
CA GLY A 117 -14.92 19.89 12.03
C GLY A 117 -15.34 19.30 13.35
N THR A 118 -16.41 19.90 13.89
CA THR A 118 -17.09 19.39 15.07
C THR A 118 -18.20 18.46 14.64
N VAL A 119 -18.16 17.24 15.16
CA VAL A 119 -19.10 16.17 14.85
C VAL A 119 -19.96 15.87 16.09
N THR A 120 -21.27 15.71 15.94
CA THR A 120 -22.15 15.31 17.05
C THR A 120 -22.74 13.94 16.80
N ILE A 121 -22.35 12.95 17.60
CA ILE A 121 -22.81 11.56 17.52
C ILE A 121 -23.74 11.29 18.70
N ALA A 122 -25.03 11.02 18.43
CA ALA A 122 -26.01 10.68 19.46
C ALA A 122 -26.02 11.67 20.66
N GLY A 123 -25.86 12.97 20.38
CA GLY A 123 -25.81 14.04 21.39
C GLY A 123 -24.43 14.31 21.99
N VAL A 124 -23.43 13.47 21.75
CA VAL A 124 -22.05 13.67 22.21
C VAL A 124 -21.27 14.45 21.14
N VAL A 125 -20.58 15.52 21.56
CA VAL A 125 -19.78 16.37 20.68
C VAL A 125 -18.34 15.87 20.63
N TYR A 126 -17.86 15.59 19.42
CA TYR A 126 -16.50 15.19 19.10
C TYR A 126 -15.83 16.32 18.32
N PRO A 127 -14.94 17.12 18.94
CA PRO A 127 -14.12 18.06 18.21
C PRO A 127 -13.12 17.34 17.30
N ASP A 128 -12.66 18.04 16.27
CA ASP A 128 -11.55 17.65 15.41
C ASP A 128 -11.71 16.29 14.69
N LYS A 129 -12.88 16.07 14.10
CA LYS A 129 -13.18 14.90 13.26
C LYS A 129 -13.35 15.28 11.78
N GLY A 130 -13.07 14.34 10.90
CA GLY A 130 -13.22 14.49 9.45
C GLY A 130 -11.96 15.02 8.77
N GLY A 131 -12.12 15.70 7.62
CA GLY A 131 -11.03 16.29 6.84
C GLY A 131 -10.36 15.31 5.86
N TYR A 132 -10.95 14.14 5.64
CA TYR A 132 -10.51 13.16 4.64
C TYR A 132 -11.29 13.26 3.34
N VAL A 133 -10.67 12.72 2.28
CA VAL A 133 -11.30 12.50 0.98
C VAL A 133 -11.26 11.01 0.64
N TYR A 134 -12.39 10.44 0.26
CA TYR A 134 -12.51 9.04 -0.16
C TYR A 134 -13.17 8.97 -1.52
N GLY A 135 -12.50 8.37 -2.52
CA GLY A 135 -13.15 7.99 -3.77
C GLY A 135 -14.34 7.06 -3.50
N GLY A 136 -14.20 6.15 -2.54
CA GLY A 136 -15.30 5.36 -1.96
C GLY A 136 -14.92 4.78 -0.60
N TYR A 137 -15.89 4.65 0.30
CA TYR A 137 -15.70 4.04 1.62
C TYR A 137 -16.70 2.91 1.84
N ALA A 138 -16.23 1.68 1.94
CA ALA A 138 -17.08 0.51 2.19
C ALA A 138 -16.88 0.00 3.62
N ARG A 139 -17.87 0.16 4.51
CA ARG A 139 -17.79 -0.43 5.85
C ARG A 139 -18.15 -1.93 5.84
N ASP A 140 -19.13 -2.31 5.02
CA ASP A 140 -19.65 -3.67 4.89
C ASP A 140 -19.69 -4.06 3.41
N GLY A 141 -18.50 -4.25 2.84
CA GLY A 141 -18.29 -4.58 1.44
C GLY A 141 -16.92 -4.15 0.94
N ALA A 142 -16.59 -4.52 -0.29
CA ALA A 142 -15.36 -4.14 -0.94
C ALA A 142 -15.43 -2.70 -1.50
N ALA A 143 -14.30 -1.99 -1.50
CA ALA A 143 -14.16 -0.70 -2.18
C ALA A 143 -13.36 -0.91 -3.47
N LEU A 144 -14.04 -0.95 -4.62
CA LEU A 144 -13.42 -1.34 -5.88
C LEU A 144 -13.49 -0.23 -6.93
N LYS A 145 -12.40 0.00 -7.67
CA LYS A 145 -12.40 0.89 -8.85
C LYS A 145 -12.81 2.34 -8.56
N ASN A 146 -12.74 2.77 -7.31
CA ASN A 146 -13.05 4.14 -6.95
C ASN A 146 -11.85 5.05 -7.25
N ARG A 147 -12.13 6.35 -7.39
CA ARG A 147 -11.18 7.32 -7.92
C ARG A 147 -11.19 8.58 -7.08
N THR A 148 -10.01 9.06 -6.73
CA THR A 148 -9.81 10.39 -6.16
C THR A 148 -8.88 11.19 -7.06
N ILE A 149 -9.32 12.39 -7.44
CA ILE A 149 -8.59 13.31 -8.29
C ILE A 149 -8.42 14.61 -7.52
N ILE A 150 -7.19 15.06 -7.31
CA ILE A 150 -6.87 16.28 -6.58
C ILE A 150 -6.11 17.19 -7.55
N ASN A 151 -6.77 18.21 -8.07
CA ASN A 151 -6.16 19.19 -8.97
C ASN A 151 -5.61 20.41 -8.21
N GLY A 152 -6.14 20.67 -7.02
CA GLY A 152 -5.77 21.79 -6.18
C GLY A 152 -6.45 21.73 -4.82
N GLY A 153 -6.46 22.85 -4.11
CA GLY A 153 -7.06 22.96 -2.78
C GLY A 153 -6.19 22.37 -1.66
N GLU A 154 -6.76 22.33 -0.47
CA GLU A 154 -6.11 21.91 0.77
C GLU A 154 -6.96 20.85 1.48
N ILE A 155 -6.38 19.67 1.70
CA ILE A 155 -6.97 18.56 2.45
C ILE A 155 -6.19 18.46 3.75
N GLU A 156 -6.85 18.70 4.88
CA GLU A 156 -6.17 18.72 6.17
C GLU A 156 -5.61 17.35 6.55
N VAL A 157 -6.36 16.27 6.27
CA VAL A 157 -6.01 14.94 6.78
C VAL A 157 -5.37 14.07 5.71
N GLY A 158 -6.15 13.28 4.99
CA GLY A 158 -5.62 12.32 4.01
C GLY A 158 -6.60 12.06 2.88
N ALA A 159 -6.13 11.36 1.87
CA ALA A 159 -6.94 11.00 0.72
C ALA A 159 -6.78 9.52 0.36
N TYR A 160 -7.88 8.89 0.00
CA TYR A 160 -7.95 7.47 -0.38
C TYR A 160 -8.65 7.32 -1.72
N GLY A 161 -8.05 6.59 -2.66
CA GLY A 161 -8.78 6.15 -3.86
C GLY A 161 -9.99 5.30 -3.48
N GLY A 162 -9.81 4.36 -2.54
CA GLY A 162 -10.88 3.60 -1.90
C GLY A 162 -10.47 3.05 -0.55
N ARG A 163 -11.43 2.88 0.37
CA ARG A 163 -11.20 2.28 1.69
C ARG A 163 -12.26 1.25 2.02
N SER A 164 -11.86 0.10 2.51
CA SER A 164 -12.73 -0.91 3.10
C SER A 164 -12.32 -1.19 4.55
N HIS A 165 -13.24 -1.66 5.37
CA HIS A 165 -12.92 -2.16 6.71
C HIS A 165 -12.60 -3.67 6.65
N ASP A 166 -13.60 -4.50 6.34
CA ASP A 166 -13.47 -5.95 6.43
C ASP A 166 -13.19 -6.67 5.09
N PHE A 167 -13.25 -5.98 3.95
CA PHE A 167 -13.15 -6.59 2.61
C PHE A 167 -12.09 -5.89 1.75
N ASP A 168 -11.95 -6.31 0.50
CA ASP A 168 -10.91 -5.79 -0.38
C ASP A 168 -11.08 -4.31 -0.70
N ALA A 169 -9.96 -3.60 -0.81
CA ALA A 169 -9.89 -2.25 -1.35
C ALA A 169 -8.93 -2.24 -2.55
N SER A 170 -9.41 -2.76 -3.67
CA SER A 170 -8.61 -3.08 -4.85
C SER A 170 -9.00 -2.29 -6.09
N GLU A 171 -8.07 -2.15 -7.03
CA GLU A 171 -8.26 -1.44 -8.31
C GLU A 171 -8.63 0.05 -8.17
N ASN A 172 -8.43 0.65 -7.00
CA ASN A 172 -8.72 2.06 -6.77
C ASN A 172 -7.60 2.96 -7.27
N THR A 173 -7.94 4.21 -7.58
CA THR A 173 -6.97 5.19 -8.11
C THR A 173 -6.97 6.48 -7.30
N LEU A 174 -5.78 7.02 -7.05
CA LEU A 174 -5.59 8.37 -6.55
C LEU A 174 -4.66 9.12 -7.49
N LYS A 175 -5.10 10.27 -8.00
CA LYS A 175 -4.30 11.15 -8.85
C LYS A 175 -4.25 12.54 -8.25
N MET A 176 -3.04 13.07 -8.05
CA MET A 176 -2.81 14.45 -7.60
C MET A 176 -2.04 15.21 -8.68
N THR A 177 -2.53 16.38 -9.09
CA THR A 177 -1.85 17.29 -10.03
C THR A 177 -1.50 18.64 -9.41
N GLY A 178 -1.90 18.86 -8.16
CA GLY A 178 -1.58 20.03 -7.36
C GLY A 178 -2.28 19.95 -6.00
N GLY A 179 -2.22 21.03 -5.22
CA GLY A 179 -2.84 21.11 -3.89
C GLY A 179 -1.97 20.58 -2.76
N ALA A 180 -2.57 20.40 -1.58
CA ALA A 180 -1.87 19.94 -0.38
C ALA A 180 -2.66 18.89 0.43
N ILE A 181 -1.96 17.90 0.98
CA ILE A 181 -2.42 16.95 2.00
C ILE A 181 -1.53 17.11 3.24
N ASN A 182 -2.11 17.52 4.37
CA ASN A 182 -1.33 18.15 5.44
C ASN A 182 -0.96 17.26 6.65
N THR A 183 -1.74 16.24 7.01
CA THR A 183 -1.50 15.51 8.28
C THR A 183 -1.52 13.99 8.16
N PHE A 184 -1.90 13.45 7.01
CA PHE A 184 -1.94 12.02 6.73
C PHE A 184 -1.46 11.73 5.29
N ASP A 185 -1.59 10.46 4.88
CA ASP A 185 -1.07 9.95 3.61
C ASP A 185 -2.04 10.12 2.44
N ALA A 186 -1.48 9.97 1.23
CA ALA A 186 -2.23 9.70 0.02
C ALA A 186 -2.17 8.20 -0.31
N ILE A 187 -3.31 7.51 -0.26
CA ILE A 187 -3.37 6.05 -0.37
C ILE A 187 -4.26 5.64 -1.55
N GLY A 188 -3.81 4.69 -2.36
CA GLY A 188 -4.61 4.17 -3.47
C GLY A 188 -5.80 3.34 -2.95
N GLY A 189 -5.51 2.27 -2.23
CA GLY A 189 -6.49 1.42 -1.55
C GLY A 189 -6.09 1.11 -0.11
N SER A 190 -7.05 1.08 0.81
CA SER A 190 -6.81 0.76 2.23
C SER A 190 -7.83 -0.25 2.75
N SER A 191 -7.38 -1.32 3.40
CA SER A 191 -8.26 -2.28 4.06
C SER A 191 -7.72 -2.73 5.42
N GLU A 192 -8.58 -3.02 6.39
CA GLU A 192 -8.12 -3.60 7.66
C GLU A 192 -7.98 -5.12 7.53
N LYS A 193 -8.98 -5.80 6.94
CA LYS A 193 -8.93 -7.28 6.84
C LYS A 193 -8.85 -7.85 5.43
N GLY A 194 -9.16 -7.03 4.43
CA GLY A 194 -9.12 -7.44 3.02
C GLY A 194 -7.80 -7.15 2.34
N HIS A 195 -7.69 -7.57 1.09
CA HIS A 195 -6.54 -7.32 0.25
C HIS A 195 -6.61 -5.93 -0.38
N THR A 196 -5.45 -5.38 -0.72
CA THR A 196 -5.32 -4.07 -1.38
C THR A 196 -4.51 -4.23 -2.65
N ASP A 197 -5.15 -4.83 -3.65
CA ASP A 197 -4.48 -5.24 -4.86
C ASP A 197 -4.73 -4.26 -6.02
N LYS A 198 -3.74 -4.07 -6.89
CA LYS A 198 -3.87 -3.32 -8.16
C LYS A 198 -4.32 -1.86 -8.01
N ASN A 199 -4.06 -1.24 -6.86
CA ASN A 199 -4.33 0.18 -6.67
C ASN A 199 -3.24 1.03 -7.33
N ILE A 200 -3.63 2.19 -7.85
CA ILE A 200 -2.74 3.08 -8.59
C ILE A 200 -2.72 4.47 -7.93
N VAL A 201 -1.54 4.94 -7.55
CA VAL A 201 -1.34 6.33 -7.11
C VAL A 201 -0.44 7.06 -8.09
N THR A 202 -0.86 8.24 -8.55
CA THR A 202 -0.07 9.11 -9.42
C THR A 202 0.00 10.51 -8.86
N ILE A 203 1.21 10.93 -8.46
CA ILE A 203 1.49 12.30 -8.01
C ILE A 203 2.23 13.02 -9.12
N VAL A 204 1.58 13.97 -9.77
CA VAL A 204 2.19 14.82 -10.80
C VAL A 204 2.87 16.02 -10.16
N ASP A 205 2.20 16.68 -9.21
CA ASP A 205 2.73 17.80 -8.44
C ASP A 205 1.88 18.00 -7.16
N GLY A 206 2.31 18.93 -6.29
CA GLY A 206 1.65 19.29 -5.03
C GLY A 206 2.48 18.91 -3.80
N ALA A 207 1.89 19.08 -2.61
CA ALA A 207 2.57 18.83 -1.34
C ALA A 207 1.83 17.79 -0.49
N ILE A 208 2.51 16.72 -0.10
CA ILE A 208 2.00 15.69 0.82
C ILE A 208 2.95 15.68 2.02
N LYS A 209 2.43 16.04 3.19
CA LYS A 209 3.27 16.17 4.39
C LYS A 209 3.77 14.85 4.96
N ARG A 210 3.05 13.76 4.69
CA ARG A 210 3.42 12.40 5.08
C ARG A 210 3.84 11.57 3.87
N GLY A 211 3.33 10.35 3.73
CA GLY A 211 3.73 9.40 2.73
C GLY A 211 2.70 9.17 1.62
N VAL A 212 3.11 8.31 0.69
CA VAL A 212 2.28 7.84 -0.43
C VAL A 212 2.34 6.32 -0.49
N THR A 213 1.18 5.67 -0.48
CA THR A 213 1.11 4.20 -0.49
C THR A 213 0.14 3.72 -1.57
N GLY A 214 0.56 2.75 -2.40
CA GLY A 214 -0.32 2.16 -3.41
C GLY A 214 -1.47 1.39 -2.77
N GLY A 215 -1.15 0.34 -2.03
CA GLY A 215 -2.11 -0.43 -1.23
C GLY A 215 -1.64 -0.57 0.23
N TYR A 216 -2.51 -0.29 1.19
CA TYR A 216 -2.25 -0.48 2.62
C TYR A 216 -3.22 -1.50 3.20
N THR A 217 -2.70 -2.52 3.88
CA THR A 217 -3.53 -3.51 4.58
C THR A 217 -2.99 -3.91 5.94
N VAL A 218 -3.88 -4.29 6.86
CA VAL A 218 -3.48 -4.78 8.20
C VAL A 218 -3.38 -6.29 8.26
N GLU A 219 -4.43 -7.01 7.85
CA GLU A 219 -4.44 -8.49 7.91
C GLU A 219 -4.37 -9.16 6.52
N GLY A 220 -4.46 -8.38 5.45
CA GLY A 220 -4.46 -8.86 4.07
C GLY A 220 -3.11 -8.75 3.37
N ASN A 221 -3.18 -8.78 2.04
CA ASN A 221 -2.03 -8.71 1.14
C ASN A 221 -2.07 -7.40 0.34
N ALA A 222 -0.92 -6.87 -0.03
CA ALA A 222 -0.81 -5.72 -0.91
C ALA A 222 -0.04 -6.12 -2.17
N ARG A 223 -0.76 -6.40 -3.27
CA ARG A 223 -0.17 -6.91 -4.50
C ARG A 223 -0.41 -6.03 -5.71
N ASP A 224 0.53 -6.07 -6.65
CA ASP A 224 0.39 -5.48 -7.98
C ASP A 224 0.03 -3.98 -7.96
N ASN A 225 0.32 -3.27 -6.87
CA ASN A 225 0.03 -1.84 -6.76
C ASN A 225 1.09 -1.02 -7.49
N VAL A 226 0.70 0.14 -8.01
CA VAL A 226 1.59 1.02 -8.76
C VAL A 226 1.57 2.42 -8.18
N VAL A 227 2.72 2.92 -7.74
CA VAL A 227 2.90 4.33 -7.36
C VAL A 227 3.82 5.01 -8.36
N THR A 228 3.40 6.18 -8.86
CA THR A 228 4.20 7.00 -9.77
C THR A 228 4.28 8.43 -9.27
N ILE A 229 5.51 8.91 -9.05
CA ILE A 229 5.82 10.27 -8.62
C ILE A 229 6.54 10.99 -9.77
N ASN A 230 5.91 11.99 -10.38
CA ASN A 230 6.51 12.80 -11.44
C ASN A 230 7.03 14.15 -10.91
N GLY A 231 6.59 14.59 -9.74
CA GLY A 231 6.89 15.90 -9.16
C GLY A 231 6.28 16.07 -7.76
N GLY A 232 6.32 17.29 -7.25
CA GLY A 232 5.83 17.62 -5.91
C GLY A 232 6.80 17.30 -4.77
N THR A 233 6.32 17.45 -3.54
CA THR A 233 7.06 17.15 -2.30
C THR A 233 6.27 16.15 -1.47
N ILE A 234 6.91 15.04 -1.11
CA ILE A 234 6.43 14.03 -0.16
C ILE A 234 7.32 14.10 1.08
N GLY A 235 6.72 14.26 2.26
CA GLY A 235 7.46 14.48 3.50
C GLY A 235 8.05 13.22 4.12
N GLU A 236 7.41 12.06 3.91
CA GLU A 236 7.80 10.77 4.46
C GLU A 236 8.01 9.74 3.33
N ASP A 237 7.63 8.49 3.58
CA ASP A 237 7.94 7.34 2.74
C ASP A 237 7.02 7.23 1.51
N VAL A 238 7.53 6.58 0.46
CA VAL A 238 6.75 6.14 -0.70
C VAL A 238 6.78 4.62 -0.78
N MET A 239 5.61 3.99 -0.81
CA MET A 239 5.49 2.53 -0.76
C MET A 239 4.60 2.01 -1.90
N GLY A 240 5.07 1.01 -2.64
CA GLY A 240 4.24 0.34 -3.64
C GLY A 240 3.08 -0.38 -2.95
N GLY A 241 3.37 -1.21 -1.95
CA GLY A 241 2.38 -1.81 -1.06
C GLY A 241 2.93 -1.93 0.36
N ASP A 242 2.04 -1.77 1.34
CA ASP A 242 2.32 -1.93 2.77
C ASP A 242 1.34 -2.94 3.37
N ALA A 243 1.88 -4.02 3.91
CA ALA A 243 1.13 -5.00 4.66
C ALA A 243 1.65 -4.96 6.11
N ALA A 244 0.97 -4.16 6.93
CA ALA A 244 1.39 -3.77 8.27
C ALA A 244 0.53 -4.46 9.33
N ARG A 245 1.07 -5.38 10.14
CA ARG A 245 0.29 -5.95 11.26
C ARG A 245 0.39 -5.05 12.50
N GLN A 246 -0.70 -4.38 12.86
CA GLN A 246 -0.77 -3.48 14.01
C GLN A 246 -0.76 -4.24 15.37
N LEU A 247 -0.09 -3.66 16.35
CA LEU A 247 0.07 -4.05 17.77
C LEU A 247 -1.23 -4.09 18.61
N VAL A 248 -2.42 -4.20 18.03
CA VAL A 248 -3.66 -3.88 18.76
C VAL A 248 -4.17 -5.07 19.59
N TYR A 249 -4.15 -4.86 20.90
CA TYR A 249 -4.74 -5.62 22.01
C TYR A 249 -6.26 -5.89 21.93
N THR A 250 -6.91 -5.71 20.78
CA THR A 250 -8.38 -5.77 20.70
C THR A 250 -8.86 -6.80 19.68
N HIS A 251 -9.32 -7.91 20.24
CA HIS A 251 -10.35 -8.81 19.73
C HIS A 251 -10.02 -9.72 18.54
N LYS A 252 -9.78 -11.00 18.89
CA LYS A 252 -10.35 -12.20 18.23
C LYS A 252 -10.14 -12.31 16.71
N SER A 253 -8.89 -12.24 16.23
CA SER A 253 -8.56 -12.83 14.92
C SER A 253 -8.00 -14.25 15.15
N THR A 254 -8.74 -15.26 14.70
CA THR A 254 -8.36 -16.69 14.76
C THR A 254 -7.55 -17.13 13.54
N VAL A 255 -7.31 -16.21 12.59
CA VAL A 255 -6.85 -16.57 11.26
C VAL A 255 -5.40 -16.15 11.08
N ASN A 256 -4.56 -17.15 10.86
CA ASN A 256 -3.13 -17.00 10.59
C ASN A 256 -2.96 -16.43 9.18
N TYR A 257 -2.28 -15.29 9.05
CA TYR A 257 -1.90 -14.78 7.75
C TYR A 257 -0.44 -14.39 7.76
N ASP A 258 0.34 -15.05 6.92
CA ASP A 258 1.62 -14.52 6.46
C ASP A 258 1.38 -13.17 5.77
N SER A 259 2.35 -12.27 5.86
CA SER A 259 2.27 -10.96 5.23
C SER A 259 2.91 -11.01 3.85
N TYR A 260 2.20 -10.49 2.84
CA TYR A 260 2.68 -10.51 1.45
C TYR A 260 2.59 -9.11 0.82
N THR A 261 3.75 -8.57 0.44
CA THR A 261 3.88 -7.41 -0.46
C THR A 261 4.57 -7.85 -1.74
N ILE A 262 3.78 -8.10 -2.78
CA ILE A 262 4.26 -8.78 -3.99
C ILE A 262 3.96 -7.98 -5.26
N ASN A 263 4.90 -7.96 -6.21
CA ASN A 263 4.73 -7.37 -7.55
C ASN A 263 4.39 -5.87 -7.56
N ASN A 264 4.62 -5.17 -6.46
CA ASN A 264 4.33 -3.75 -6.40
C ASN A 264 5.41 -2.97 -7.17
N THR A 265 5.02 -1.89 -7.84
CA THR A 265 5.92 -1.04 -8.62
C THR A 265 5.90 0.39 -8.13
N VAL A 266 7.07 0.96 -7.87
CA VAL A 266 7.25 2.40 -7.60
C VAL A 266 8.09 3.03 -8.70
N ASN A 267 7.58 4.10 -9.32
CA ASN A 267 8.27 4.87 -10.35
C ASN A 267 8.50 6.30 -9.85
N ILE A 268 9.77 6.70 -9.69
CA ILE A 268 10.17 8.05 -9.33
C ILE A 268 10.78 8.73 -10.56
N ASN A 269 10.01 9.66 -11.13
CA ASN A 269 10.37 10.43 -12.32
C ASN A 269 10.68 11.90 -12.01
N GLY A 270 10.59 12.30 -10.74
CA GLY A 270 10.84 13.66 -10.26
C GLY A 270 10.36 13.85 -8.82
N GLY A 271 10.41 15.09 -8.34
CA GLY A 271 9.97 15.47 -6.99
C GLY A 271 11.01 15.29 -5.89
N ILE A 272 10.60 15.63 -4.68
CA ILE A 272 11.39 15.49 -3.44
C ILE A 272 10.67 14.50 -2.54
N ILE A 273 11.38 13.46 -2.08
CA ILE A 273 10.89 12.46 -1.14
C ILE A 273 11.73 12.57 0.13
N GLY A 274 11.07 12.92 1.23
CA GLY A 274 11.65 13.13 2.56
C GLY A 274 11.98 11.85 3.31
N GLY A 275 11.36 10.72 2.94
CA GLY A 275 11.60 9.41 3.52
C GLY A 275 12.28 8.43 2.57
N ASN A 276 12.03 7.15 2.86
CA ASN A 276 12.48 6.01 2.09
C ASN A 276 11.51 5.69 0.94
N VAL A 277 12.00 4.91 -0.02
CA VAL A 277 11.18 4.35 -1.10
C VAL A 277 11.19 2.83 -0.98
N TYR A 278 10.01 2.22 -0.89
CA TYR A 278 9.82 0.77 -0.79
C TYR A 278 9.06 0.26 -2.01
N GLY A 279 9.59 -0.74 -2.70
CA GLY A 279 8.80 -1.52 -3.65
C GLY A 279 7.66 -2.22 -2.91
N GLY A 280 7.98 -2.98 -1.87
CA GLY A 280 7.04 -3.54 -0.90
C GLY A 280 7.55 -3.41 0.53
N HIS A 281 6.63 -3.21 1.48
CA HIS A 281 6.91 -3.15 2.90
C HIS A 281 6.06 -4.17 3.64
N SER A 282 6.70 -5.24 4.14
CA SER A 282 6.04 -6.27 4.95
C SER A 282 6.46 -6.10 6.41
N GLY A 283 5.56 -5.57 7.22
CA GLY A 283 5.79 -5.32 8.64
C GLY A 283 5.37 -6.51 9.50
N GLY A 284 6.35 -7.11 10.18
CA GLY A 284 6.19 -8.35 10.92
C GLY A 284 5.62 -8.21 12.33
N ASN A 285 4.72 -9.15 12.62
CA ASN A 285 4.13 -9.62 13.86
C ASN A 285 4.43 -8.94 15.22
N ASN A 286 3.38 -8.85 16.03
CA ASN A 286 3.48 -8.73 17.47
C ASN A 286 3.81 -10.11 18.10
N GLU A 287 5.06 -10.32 18.54
CA GLU A 287 5.50 -11.52 19.27
C GLU A 287 4.71 -11.78 20.58
N PHE A 288 4.05 -10.75 21.11
CA PHE A 288 3.17 -10.82 22.28
C PHE A 288 1.68 -10.93 21.91
N GLY A 289 1.34 -10.97 20.62
CA GLY A 289 -0.02 -11.18 20.15
C GLY A 289 -0.54 -12.50 20.69
N LYS A 290 -1.76 -12.49 21.22
CA LYS A 290 -2.42 -13.71 21.71
C LYS A 290 -3.69 -13.98 20.93
N ASP A 291 -3.95 -15.25 20.66
CA ASP A 291 -5.21 -15.69 20.07
C ASP A 291 -6.39 -15.51 21.06
N GLU A 292 -7.60 -15.83 20.61
CA GLU A 292 -8.82 -15.77 21.43
C GLU A 292 -8.79 -16.67 22.68
N ASN A 293 -7.84 -17.60 22.75
CA ASN A 293 -7.61 -18.51 23.87
C ASN A 293 -6.40 -18.09 24.71
N ASN A 294 -5.90 -16.86 24.54
CA ASN A 294 -4.75 -16.30 25.27
C ASN A 294 -3.43 -17.07 25.03
N LYS A 295 -3.33 -17.82 23.92
CA LYS A 295 -2.09 -18.48 23.48
C LYS A 295 -1.29 -17.53 22.59
N PRO A 296 0.06 -17.58 22.59
CA PRO A 296 0.85 -16.82 21.62
C PRO A 296 0.36 -17.07 20.20
N ALA A 297 0.22 -16.01 19.42
CA ALA A 297 -0.08 -16.10 17.99
C ALA A 297 0.95 -17.04 17.33
N LYS A 298 0.51 -17.91 16.43
CA LYS A 298 1.39 -18.87 15.75
C LYS A 298 2.47 -18.12 14.95
N LEU A 299 3.55 -18.82 14.61
CA LEU A 299 4.62 -18.27 13.77
C LEU A 299 4.07 -17.85 12.40
N HIS A 300 4.39 -16.65 11.91
CA HIS A 300 4.00 -16.19 10.56
C HIS A 300 5.19 -15.71 9.77
N ALA A 301 5.13 -15.93 8.46
CA ALA A 301 6.16 -15.52 7.54
C ALA A 301 5.87 -14.15 6.91
N ASP A 302 6.95 -13.44 6.58
CA ASP A 302 6.91 -12.14 5.91
C ASP A 302 7.55 -12.26 4.54
N PHE A 303 6.83 -11.84 3.50
CA PHE A 303 7.27 -11.93 2.12
C PHE A 303 7.16 -10.57 1.44
N SER A 304 8.29 -10.01 1.03
CA SER A 304 8.36 -8.81 0.20
C SER A 304 9.12 -9.10 -1.08
N ASN A 305 8.40 -9.70 -2.05
CA ASN A 305 8.99 -10.37 -3.21
C ASN A 305 8.55 -9.74 -4.53
N ASN A 306 9.39 -9.84 -5.56
CA ASN A 306 9.09 -9.44 -6.94
C ASN A 306 8.71 -7.95 -7.11
N ASN A 307 9.01 -7.11 -6.14
CA ASN A 307 8.69 -5.69 -6.22
C ASN A 307 9.71 -4.95 -7.09
N LYS A 308 9.29 -3.85 -7.69
CA LYS A 308 10.11 -3.08 -8.62
C LYS A 308 10.16 -1.61 -8.22
N VAL A 309 11.36 -1.03 -8.16
CA VAL A 309 11.55 0.41 -7.99
C VAL A 309 12.34 0.95 -9.19
N ASN A 310 11.79 1.95 -9.87
CA ASN A 310 12.45 2.63 -10.98
C ASN A 310 12.66 4.11 -10.62
N ILE A 311 13.89 4.59 -10.72
CA ILE A 311 14.25 5.97 -10.46
C ILE A 311 14.91 6.52 -11.72
N THR A 312 14.29 7.55 -12.30
CA THR A 312 14.83 8.25 -13.47
C THR A 312 15.28 9.66 -13.10
N LYS A 313 14.64 10.30 -12.11
CA LYS A 313 14.99 11.60 -11.54
C LYS A 313 14.47 11.70 -10.09
N GLY A 314 14.61 12.88 -9.49
CA GLY A 314 14.10 13.19 -8.15
C GLY A 314 15.18 13.19 -7.09
N SER A 315 14.83 13.66 -5.89
CA SER A 315 15.70 13.70 -4.72
C SER A 315 15.09 12.90 -3.58
N ILE A 316 15.71 11.78 -3.23
CA ILE A 316 15.30 10.90 -2.14
C ILE A 316 16.28 11.07 -0.98
N THR A 317 15.79 11.54 0.16
CA THR A 317 16.63 11.74 1.35
C THR A 317 16.84 10.44 2.14
N GLY A 318 15.91 9.51 2.06
CA GLY A 318 16.02 8.18 2.66
C GLY A 318 16.68 7.14 1.75
N SER A 319 16.46 5.88 2.09
CA SER A 319 16.94 4.70 1.37
C SER A 319 15.97 4.26 0.28
N VAL A 320 16.45 3.46 -0.66
CA VAL A 320 15.63 2.77 -1.65
C VAL A 320 15.69 1.27 -1.38
N ILE A 321 14.53 0.65 -1.16
CA ILE A 321 14.39 -0.75 -0.78
C ILE A 321 13.47 -1.43 -1.79
N GLY A 322 13.91 -2.54 -2.40
CA GLY A 322 13.07 -3.31 -3.31
C GLY A 322 11.97 -4.04 -2.54
N GLY A 323 12.35 -4.85 -1.56
CA GLY A 323 11.43 -5.45 -0.59
C GLY A 323 11.99 -5.39 0.83
N TYR A 324 11.12 -5.14 1.81
CA TYR A 324 11.46 -5.00 3.22
C TYR A 324 10.71 -6.01 4.10
N THR A 325 11.45 -6.65 5.01
CA THR A 325 10.94 -7.49 6.11
C THR A 325 11.72 -7.19 7.39
N GLN A 326 11.11 -7.32 8.59
CA GLN A 326 11.79 -6.96 9.85
C GLN A 326 11.54 -7.92 11.03
N LEU A 327 10.41 -8.61 11.10
CA LEU A 327 9.99 -9.27 12.34
C LEU A 327 9.17 -10.53 12.06
N THR A 328 9.86 -11.59 11.64
CA THR A 328 9.23 -12.90 11.57
C THR A 328 9.53 -13.75 12.81
N THR A 329 8.58 -14.62 13.13
CA THR A 329 8.78 -15.75 14.04
C THR A 329 8.82 -17.08 13.27
N SER A 330 8.71 -17.06 11.94
CA SER A 330 8.73 -18.24 11.05
C SER A 330 9.82 -18.16 9.96
N GLN A 331 9.63 -17.26 8.99
CA GLN A 331 10.49 -17.08 7.81
C GLN A 331 10.31 -15.66 7.25
N SER A 332 11.40 -15.03 6.83
CA SER A 332 11.37 -13.77 6.08
C SER A 332 12.03 -13.90 4.72
N GLN A 333 11.39 -13.35 3.69
CA GLN A 333 11.90 -13.34 2.33
C GLN A 333 11.83 -11.96 1.69
N THR A 334 12.94 -11.55 1.10
CA THR A 334 13.03 -10.37 0.23
C THR A 334 13.64 -10.75 -1.11
N ASN A 335 12.89 -11.54 -1.89
CA ASN A 335 13.40 -12.21 -3.07
C ASN A 335 12.95 -11.54 -4.37
N ASN A 336 13.78 -11.65 -5.42
CA ASN A 336 13.44 -11.30 -6.80
C ASN A 336 13.01 -9.85 -7.01
N ASN A 337 13.37 -8.95 -6.09
CA ASN A 337 13.07 -7.54 -6.22
C ASN A 337 14.05 -6.87 -7.20
N VAL A 338 13.58 -5.84 -7.89
CA VAL A 338 14.34 -5.14 -8.94
C VAL A 338 14.39 -3.66 -8.65
N ILE A 339 15.59 -3.09 -8.57
CA ILE A 339 15.81 -1.64 -8.50
C ILE A 339 16.56 -1.20 -9.75
N ASN A 340 16.02 -0.19 -10.43
CA ASN A 340 16.68 0.48 -11.56
C ASN A 340 16.86 1.96 -11.24
N ILE A 341 18.10 2.44 -11.22
CA ILE A 341 18.45 3.85 -11.03
C ILE A 341 19.16 4.34 -12.29
N SER A 342 18.56 5.34 -12.93
CA SER A 342 19.04 5.93 -14.19
C SER A 342 19.15 7.45 -14.12
N GLY A 343 19.16 7.99 -12.90
CA GLY A 343 19.26 9.41 -12.61
C GLY A 343 18.73 9.75 -11.21
N GLY A 344 18.77 11.04 -10.85
CA GLY A 344 18.36 11.53 -9.52
C GLY A 344 19.41 11.32 -8.43
N THR A 345 19.03 11.59 -7.19
CA THR A 345 19.90 11.45 -6.01
C THR A 345 19.24 10.61 -4.94
N VAL A 346 19.96 9.63 -4.39
CA VAL A 346 19.59 8.82 -3.23
C VAL A 346 20.60 9.06 -2.12
N ARG A 347 20.18 9.70 -1.04
CA ARG A 347 21.08 10.01 0.08
C ARG A 347 21.27 8.84 1.05
N GLY A 348 20.25 7.98 1.18
CA GLY A 348 20.32 6.76 1.96
C GLY A 348 21.00 5.61 1.21
N ALA A 349 20.83 4.40 1.74
CA ALA A 349 21.35 3.18 1.14
C ALA A 349 20.37 2.62 0.10
N VAL A 350 20.87 1.75 -0.77
CA VAL A 350 20.07 1.02 -1.75
C VAL A 350 20.12 -0.46 -1.41
N TRP A 351 18.95 -1.09 -1.31
CA TRP A 351 18.81 -2.48 -0.89
C TRP A 351 17.92 -3.21 -1.90
N GLY A 352 18.47 -4.09 -2.74
CA GLY A 352 17.64 -4.90 -3.64
C GLY A 352 16.60 -5.68 -2.86
N GLY A 353 17.00 -6.35 -1.77
CA GLY A 353 16.13 -6.81 -0.70
C GLY A 353 16.75 -6.51 0.67
N LEU A 354 15.92 -6.18 1.66
CA LEU A 354 16.32 -5.91 3.04
C LEU A 354 15.52 -6.80 3.99
N ASP A 355 16.10 -7.91 4.41
CA ASP A 355 15.61 -8.67 5.56
C ASP A 355 16.32 -8.22 6.83
N PHE A 356 15.60 -7.49 7.68
CA PHE A 356 16.08 -6.99 8.96
C PHE A 356 15.63 -7.84 10.16
N SER A 357 15.18 -9.07 9.90
CA SER A 357 14.70 -9.99 10.93
C SER A 357 15.71 -10.26 12.04
N THR A 358 15.23 -10.20 13.27
CA THR A 358 15.99 -10.48 14.50
C THR A 358 15.85 -11.92 14.99
N SER A 359 15.09 -12.74 14.25
CA SER A 359 15.03 -14.19 14.43
C SER A 359 15.16 -14.89 13.06
N ASN A 360 15.80 -16.06 13.03
CA ASN A 360 15.92 -16.90 11.83
C ASN A 360 15.59 -18.37 12.19
N PRO A 361 14.31 -18.69 12.45
CA PRO A 361 13.90 -20.03 12.82
C PRO A 361 14.17 -20.99 11.66
N ASN A 362 14.72 -22.17 11.97
CA ASN A 362 15.00 -23.22 10.98
C ASN A 362 15.89 -22.77 9.79
N ASN A 363 16.61 -21.65 9.93
CA ASN A 363 17.49 -21.10 8.90
C ASN A 363 16.78 -20.76 7.56
N LEU A 364 15.52 -20.30 7.62
CA LEU A 364 14.67 -20.06 6.45
C LEU A 364 14.71 -18.64 5.91
N ASN A 365 15.29 -17.69 6.65
CA ASN A 365 15.34 -16.30 6.23
C ASN A 365 16.27 -16.10 5.04
N GLU A 366 15.87 -15.24 4.10
CA GLU A 366 16.61 -15.06 2.87
C GLU A 366 16.33 -13.74 2.12
N SER A 367 17.37 -13.25 1.44
CA SER A 367 17.32 -12.17 0.46
C SER A 367 18.01 -12.63 -0.82
N LYS A 368 17.22 -13.10 -1.80
CA LYS A 368 17.74 -13.82 -2.96
C LYS A 368 17.34 -13.22 -4.30
N GLU A 369 18.20 -13.42 -5.29
CA GLU A 369 17.91 -13.15 -6.70
C GLU A 369 17.46 -11.71 -6.98
N ASN A 370 17.77 -10.79 -6.07
CA ASN A 370 17.47 -9.39 -6.26
C ASN A 370 18.41 -8.79 -7.29
N LYS A 371 17.92 -7.80 -8.04
CA LYS A 371 18.66 -7.14 -9.12
C LYS A 371 18.68 -5.64 -8.89
N VAL A 372 19.88 -5.08 -8.74
CA VAL A 372 20.09 -3.64 -8.64
C VAL A 372 20.89 -3.19 -9.86
N SER A 373 20.32 -2.29 -10.67
CA SER A 373 20.97 -1.71 -11.85
C SER A 373 21.10 -0.19 -11.68
N ILE A 374 22.31 0.33 -11.78
CA ILE A 374 22.61 1.77 -11.69
C ILE A 374 23.34 2.19 -12.97
N SER A 375 22.71 3.05 -13.77
CA SER A 375 23.28 3.56 -15.02
C SER A 375 23.61 5.04 -14.99
N ASP A 376 23.03 5.79 -14.06
CA ASP A 376 23.35 7.19 -13.79
C ASP A 376 22.79 7.60 -12.41
N GLY A 377 23.05 8.84 -11.99
CA GLY A 377 22.62 9.41 -10.71
C GLY A 377 23.69 9.31 -9.62
N ALA A 378 23.33 9.75 -8.42
CA ALA A 378 24.21 9.75 -7.27
C ALA A 378 23.61 8.97 -6.10
N VAL A 379 24.38 8.04 -5.52
CA VAL A 379 24.01 7.29 -4.32
C VAL A 379 25.06 7.51 -3.24
N THR A 380 24.67 8.11 -2.12
CA THR A 380 25.60 8.43 -1.03
C THR A 380 25.80 7.24 -0.08
N GLY A 381 24.73 6.50 0.20
CA GLY A 381 24.77 5.31 1.05
C GLY A 381 25.35 4.08 0.34
N ARG A 382 25.49 2.99 1.10
CA ARG A 382 25.94 1.70 0.57
C ARG A 382 24.88 1.11 -0.36
N VAL A 383 25.33 0.25 -1.28
CA VAL A 383 24.44 -0.48 -2.19
C VAL A 383 24.58 -1.97 -1.93
N TYR A 384 23.45 -2.64 -1.74
CA TYR A 384 23.36 -4.08 -1.49
C TYR A 384 22.47 -4.71 -2.55
N GLY A 385 22.97 -5.73 -3.25
CA GLY A 385 22.14 -6.57 -4.11
C GLY A 385 21.07 -7.28 -3.28
N GLY A 386 21.48 -7.94 -2.19
CA GLY A 386 20.58 -8.41 -1.13
C GLY A 386 21.25 -8.31 0.23
N TYR A 387 20.48 -7.96 1.25
CA TYR A 387 20.92 -7.91 2.64
C TYR A 387 20.02 -8.77 3.50
N SER A 388 20.65 -9.51 4.39
CA SER A 388 19.96 -10.28 5.41
C SER A 388 20.67 -10.14 6.75
N ASN A 389 19.92 -9.80 7.79
CA ASN A 389 20.49 -9.65 9.12
C ASN A 389 20.95 -11.01 9.69
N LEU A 390 20.09 -12.03 9.64
CA LEU A 390 20.37 -13.36 10.22
C LEU A 390 20.24 -14.52 9.24
N GLY A 391 19.65 -14.31 8.06
CA GLY A 391 19.44 -15.30 7.01
C GLY A 391 20.47 -15.27 5.88
N ASN A 392 20.15 -15.92 4.77
CA ASN A 392 21.02 -16.05 3.60
C ASN A 392 20.89 -14.87 2.61
N ALA A 393 21.96 -14.54 1.89
CA ALA A 393 21.96 -13.56 0.80
C ALA A 393 22.52 -14.21 -0.49
N ILE A 394 21.64 -14.74 -1.35
CA ILE A 394 22.05 -15.67 -2.42
C ILE A 394 21.64 -15.20 -3.82
N GLY A 395 22.56 -15.28 -4.79
CA GLY A 395 22.24 -15.10 -6.20
C GLY A 395 21.87 -13.66 -6.59
N ASN A 396 22.18 -12.68 -5.74
CA ASN A 396 21.85 -11.29 -6.02
C ASN A 396 22.81 -10.71 -7.07
N THR A 397 22.29 -9.84 -7.93
CA THR A 397 23.03 -9.22 -9.03
C THR A 397 23.03 -7.70 -8.89
N LEU A 398 24.22 -7.11 -8.96
CA LEU A 398 24.42 -5.67 -8.98
C LEU A 398 25.15 -5.28 -10.27
N THR A 399 24.57 -4.38 -11.06
CA THR A 399 25.15 -3.90 -12.31
C THR A 399 25.29 -2.38 -12.26
N ILE A 400 26.51 -1.87 -12.40
CA ILE A 400 26.83 -0.44 -12.45
C ILE A 400 27.44 -0.12 -13.81
N THR A 401 26.76 0.72 -14.57
CA THR A 401 27.21 1.19 -15.90
C THR A 401 27.52 2.68 -15.92
N GLY A 402 27.16 3.41 -14.86
CA GLY A 402 27.39 4.85 -14.71
C GLY A 402 26.96 5.36 -13.33
N GLY A 403 27.01 6.69 -13.15
CA GLY A 403 26.71 7.36 -11.87
C GLY A 403 27.88 7.45 -10.89
N THR A 404 27.62 8.04 -9.72
CA THR A 404 28.59 8.20 -8.62
C THR A 404 28.05 7.55 -7.35
N LEU A 405 28.82 6.60 -6.82
CA LEU A 405 28.52 5.89 -5.58
C LEU A 405 29.59 6.25 -4.54
N ASP A 406 29.21 6.96 -3.49
CA ASP A 406 30.15 7.46 -2.48
C ASP A 406 30.59 6.40 -1.47
N SER A 407 29.90 5.26 -1.43
CA SER A 407 30.11 4.18 -0.47
C SER A 407 30.40 2.83 -1.15
N SER A 408 30.69 1.82 -0.32
CA SER A 408 30.91 0.45 -0.77
C SER A 408 29.65 -0.19 -1.34
N VAL A 409 29.86 -1.17 -2.22
CA VAL A 409 28.80 -1.99 -2.82
C VAL A 409 29.02 -3.47 -2.50
N TYR A 410 27.92 -4.20 -2.37
CA TYR A 410 27.89 -5.59 -1.93
C TYR A 410 26.91 -6.36 -2.81
N GLY A 411 27.35 -7.43 -3.46
CA GLY A 411 26.44 -8.31 -4.19
C GLY A 411 25.46 -8.98 -3.23
N GLY A 412 25.96 -9.60 -2.16
CA GLY A 412 25.15 -10.06 -1.02
C GLY A 412 25.84 -9.79 0.32
N ASN A 413 25.07 -9.45 1.34
CA ASN A 413 25.59 -9.19 2.69
C ASN A 413 24.79 -9.96 3.76
N ILE A 414 25.54 -10.52 4.71
CA ILE A 414 25.02 -11.06 5.97
C ILE A 414 25.64 -10.29 7.12
N ALA A 415 24.82 -9.75 8.00
CA ALA A 415 25.32 -8.97 9.15
C ALA A 415 25.67 -9.87 10.35
N ASN A 416 24.68 -10.58 10.89
CA ASN A 416 24.76 -11.29 12.16
C ASN A 416 24.41 -12.78 12.05
N GLY A 417 24.26 -13.30 10.83
CA GLY A 417 23.93 -14.70 10.57
C GLY A 417 25.01 -15.68 11.07
N THR A 418 24.56 -16.85 11.50
CA THR A 418 25.40 -17.95 11.99
C THR A 418 25.19 -19.15 11.07
N GLU A 419 26.27 -19.62 10.43
CA GLU A 419 26.19 -20.71 9.43
C GLU A 419 25.30 -20.38 8.20
N ASN A 420 25.17 -19.09 7.88
CA ASN A 420 24.46 -18.58 6.71
C ASN A 420 25.36 -18.44 5.48
N LYS A 421 24.78 -18.11 4.33
CA LYS A 421 25.49 -18.05 3.05
C LYS A 421 25.26 -16.74 2.31
N ALA A 422 26.35 -16.02 2.05
CA ALA A 422 26.43 -14.99 1.03
C ALA A 422 27.04 -15.65 -0.22
N GLU A 423 26.20 -16.21 -1.08
CA GLU A 423 26.64 -17.17 -2.11
C GLU A 423 26.07 -16.83 -3.51
N LEU A 424 26.82 -17.14 -4.58
CA LEU A 424 26.43 -16.90 -5.98
C LEU A 424 26.09 -15.45 -6.32
N ASN A 425 26.53 -14.49 -5.51
CA ASN A 425 26.27 -13.09 -5.79
C ASN A 425 27.23 -12.56 -6.86
N LYS A 426 26.72 -11.63 -7.68
CA LYS A 426 27.43 -11.10 -8.84
C LYS A 426 27.42 -9.57 -8.81
N VAL A 427 28.59 -8.97 -8.94
CA VAL A 427 28.74 -7.52 -9.15
C VAL A 427 29.45 -7.26 -10.47
N GLU A 428 28.84 -6.47 -11.34
CA GLU A 428 29.42 -6.02 -12.61
C GLU A 428 29.53 -4.50 -12.61
N VAL A 429 30.73 -3.97 -12.85
CA VAL A 429 30.98 -2.53 -12.99
C VAL A 429 31.67 -2.29 -14.32
N SER A 430 30.99 -1.62 -15.24
CA SER A 430 31.51 -1.24 -16.57
C SER A 430 31.58 0.28 -16.79
N GLY A 431 31.15 1.07 -15.81
CA GLY A 431 31.27 2.53 -15.85
C GLY A 431 30.94 3.17 -14.51
N GLY A 432 31.02 4.50 -14.46
CA GLY A 432 30.79 5.27 -13.24
C GLY A 432 31.95 5.23 -12.24
N GLU A 433 31.71 5.79 -11.07
CA GLU A 433 32.66 5.85 -9.95
C GLU A 433 32.09 5.17 -8.71
N VAL A 434 32.84 4.21 -8.16
CA VAL A 434 32.60 3.64 -6.83
C VAL A 434 33.75 4.04 -5.93
N LYS A 435 33.51 4.99 -5.02
CA LYS A 435 34.54 5.50 -4.11
C LYS A 435 34.90 4.49 -3.00
N GLY A 436 33.96 3.64 -2.63
CA GLY A 436 34.15 2.56 -1.68
C GLY A 436 34.76 1.30 -2.30
N SER A 437 34.67 0.20 -1.55
CA SER A 437 35.07 -1.13 -2.00
C SER A 437 33.91 -1.83 -2.72
N VAL A 438 34.24 -2.73 -3.64
CA VAL A 438 33.29 -3.63 -4.31
C VAL A 438 33.45 -5.03 -3.75
N TYR A 439 32.37 -5.61 -3.20
CA TYR A 439 32.32 -6.96 -2.67
C TYR A 439 31.33 -7.82 -3.47
N GLY A 440 31.75 -9.00 -3.93
CA GLY A 440 30.82 -9.98 -4.51
C GLY A 440 29.88 -10.54 -3.43
N GLY A 441 30.44 -11.01 -2.32
CA GLY A 441 29.69 -11.34 -1.09
C GLY A 441 30.45 -10.88 0.16
N PHE A 442 29.74 -10.65 1.26
CA PHE A 442 30.34 -10.21 2.52
C PHE A 442 29.57 -10.74 3.74
N SER A 443 30.31 -11.07 4.80
CA SER A 443 29.76 -11.48 6.10
C SER A 443 30.42 -10.65 7.19
N GLU A 444 29.62 -10.01 8.04
CA GLU A 444 30.09 -9.22 9.19
C GLU A 444 30.25 -10.05 10.47
N SER A 445 29.85 -11.34 10.46
CA SER A 445 29.87 -12.16 11.67
C SER A 445 31.28 -12.53 12.16
N ASP A 446 31.62 -12.03 13.34
CA ASP A 446 32.86 -12.33 14.06
C ASP A 446 32.73 -13.66 14.84
N GLY A 447 33.29 -14.75 14.30
CA GLY A 447 33.62 -15.94 15.11
C GLY A 447 32.84 -17.23 14.83
N ILE A 448 31.71 -17.20 14.13
CA ILE A 448 31.06 -18.39 13.55
C ILE A 448 30.69 -18.05 12.10
N LYS A 449 31.58 -18.41 11.17
CA LYS A 449 31.64 -17.82 9.84
C LYS A 449 30.44 -18.24 8.99
N SER A 450 29.59 -17.27 8.66
CA SER A 450 28.78 -17.40 7.45
C SER A 450 29.71 -17.43 6.23
N ASN A 451 29.37 -18.24 5.25
CA ASN A 451 30.24 -18.50 4.10
C ASN A 451 30.02 -17.47 2.99
N THR A 452 31.10 -16.89 2.48
CA THR A 452 31.13 -16.00 1.33
C THR A 452 31.70 -16.73 0.10
N ILE A 453 30.95 -17.70 -0.42
CA ILE A 453 31.44 -18.64 -1.44
C ILE A 453 30.85 -18.37 -2.83
N SER A 454 31.61 -18.71 -3.88
CA SER A 454 31.14 -18.70 -5.28
C SER A 454 30.58 -17.35 -5.75
N ASN A 455 31.06 -16.25 -5.16
CA ASN A 455 30.70 -14.89 -5.55
C ASN A 455 31.65 -14.37 -6.63
N SER A 456 31.20 -13.41 -7.44
CA SER A 456 31.99 -12.87 -8.55
C SER A 456 31.90 -11.35 -8.62
N VAL A 457 33.03 -10.73 -8.97
CA VAL A 457 33.11 -9.31 -9.33
C VAL A 457 33.78 -9.19 -10.69
N LEU A 458 33.14 -8.49 -11.61
CA LEU A 458 33.69 -8.13 -12.92
C LEU A 458 33.82 -6.61 -13.02
N ILE A 459 35.05 -6.14 -13.17
CA ILE A 459 35.35 -4.73 -13.47
C ILE A 459 35.83 -4.66 -14.93
N SER A 460 35.23 -3.75 -15.70
CA SER A 460 35.51 -3.60 -17.13
C SER A 460 35.43 -2.15 -17.58
N ASP A 461 35.79 -1.90 -18.84
CA ASP A 461 35.69 -0.61 -19.51
C ASP A 461 36.31 0.55 -18.71
N LYS A 462 35.53 1.61 -18.45
CA LYS A 462 36.00 2.86 -17.81
C LYS A 462 35.59 2.95 -16.33
N ALA A 463 35.33 1.82 -15.68
CA ALA A 463 34.96 1.79 -14.27
C ALA A 463 36.09 2.36 -13.38
N ASN A 464 35.74 3.28 -12.48
CA ASN A 464 36.65 3.79 -11.45
C ASN A 464 36.34 3.15 -10.10
N VAL A 465 37.16 2.20 -9.67
CA VAL A 465 37.01 1.42 -8.43
C VAL A 465 38.36 1.29 -7.73
N GLN A 466 38.38 1.48 -6.40
CA GLN A 466 39.64 1.41 -5.64
C GLN A 466 40.00 -0.01 -5.16
N LYS A 467 39.02 -0.74 -4.63
CA LYS A 467 39.24 -2.05 -4.00
C LYS A 467 38.16 -3.03 -4.41
N VAL A 468 38.57 -4.27 -4.67
CA VAL A 468 37.69 -5.33 -5.17
C VAL A 468 37.93 -6.62 -4.39
N TYR A 469 36.84 -7.25 -3.95
CA TYR A 469 36.84 -8.49 -3.19
C TYR A 469 35.78 -9.44 -3.76
N GLY A 470 36.18 -10.66 -4.13
CA GLY A 470 35.26 -11.65 -4.70
C GLY A 470 34.26 -12.17 -3.68
N GLY A 471 34.73 -12.53 -2.48
CA GLY A 471 33.98 -13.10 -1.37
C GLY A 471 34.93 -13.43 -0.23
#